data_AF-A0A2V7VX68-F1
#
_entry.id   AF-A0A2V7VX68-F1
#
_cell.length_a   1.000
_cell.length_b   1.000
_cell.length_c   1.000
_cell.angle_alpha   90.00
_cell.angle_beta   90.00
_cell.angle_gamma   90.00
#
_symmetry.space_group_name_H-M   'P 1'
#
loop_
_entity.id
_entity.type
_entity.pdbx_description
1 polymer ?
#
loop_
_entity_poly.entity_id
_entity_poly.type
_entity_poly.pdbx_seq_one_letter_code
_entity_poly.pdbx_strand_id
1 'polypeptide(L)'
;MGAINFTASHNPPEYNGLKYSTANGAPALPEITKQIEREIQTLQERNEKLDVYEKPELIETIDPKDRYLSELRNKVDSDILGKSGLRIAIDSLYGTARDYLDYFLLEAGVELKIIHNYRDPYFGGFSPE
;
A
#
# COMPACT_ATOMS: atom_id res chain seq x y z
N MET A 1 15.53 -7.50 8.00
CA MET A 1 14.36 -8.03 7.24
C MET A 1 13.70 -6.86 6.53
N GLY A 2 13.34 -6.99 5.26
CA GLY A 2 12.63 -5.94 4.48
C GLY A 2 11.18 -6.33 4.19
N ALA A 3 10.54 -5.58 3.29
CA ALA A 3 9.18 -5.85 2.83
C ALA A 3 9.08 -5.69 1.31
N ILE A 4 8.12 -6.39 0.70
CA ILE A 4 7.81 -6.28 -0.72
C ILE A 4 6.40 -5.72 -0.87
N ASN A 5 6.24 -4.66 -1.68
CA ASN A 5 4.95 -4.11 -2.05
C ASN A 5 4.63 -4.47 -3.50
N PHE A 6 3.44 -5.01 -3.74
CA PHE A 6 2.90 -5.25 -5.07
C PHE A 6 2.07 -4.05 -5.49
N THR A 7 2.62 -3.20 -6.35
CA THR A 7 1.98 -1.96 -6.82
C THR A 7 2.72 -1.37 -8.01
N ALA A 8 1.96 -0.83 -8.97
CA ALA A 8 2.48 0.03 -10.03
C ALA A 8 2.15 1.52 -9.78
N SER A 9 1.94 1.93 -8.52
CA SER A 9 1.60 3.30 -8.16
C SER A 9 0.30 3.78 -8.83
N HIS A 10 0.40 4.68 -9.82
CA HIS A 10 -0.70 5.30 -10.55
C HIS A 10 -0.78 4.82 -12.01
N ASN A 11 0.04 3.83 -12.38
CA ASN A 11 0.01 3.28 -13.74
C ASN A 11 -1.37 2.64 -14.03
N PRO A 12 -1.77 2.59 -15.31
CA PRO A 12 -3.03 1.99 -15.72
C PRO A 12 -3.25 0.54 -15.21
N PRO A 13 -4.51 0.07 -15.17
CA PRO A 13 -4.87 -1.21 -14.54
C PRO A 13 -4.16 -2.45 -15.09
N GLU A 14 -3.70 -2.41 -16.33
CA GLU A 14 -2.95 -3.50 -16.96
C GLU A 14 -1.51 -3.64 -16.43
N TYR A 15 -1.01 -2.65 -15.68
CA TYR A 15 0.33 -2.67 -15.09
C TYR A 15 0.28 -3.14 -13.64
N ASN A 16 1.29 -3.94 -13.26
CA ASN A 16 1.61 -4.21 -11.86
C ASN A 16 3.13 -4.14 -11.67
N GLY A 17 3.58 -3.97 -10.43
CA GLY A 17 4.99 -3.79 -10.10
C GLY A 17 5.35 -4.36 -8.75
N LEU A 18 6.66 -4.46 -8.51
CA LEU A 18 7.23 -4.90 -7.25
C LEU A 18 8.18 -3.82 -6.74
N LYS A 19 8.01 -3.42 -5.48
CA LYS A 19 8.93 -2.49 -4.78
C LYS A 19 9.49 -3.18 -3.54
N TYR A 20 10.80 -3.05 -3.31
CA TYR A 20 11.45 -3.52 -2.08
C TYR A 20 11.67 -2.36 -1.12
N SER A 21 11.20 -2.53 0.12
CA SER A 21 11.47 -1.65 1.26
C SER A 21 12.44 -2.32 2.21
N THR A 22 13.41 -1.57 2.73
CA THR A 22 14.41 -2.12 3.66
C THR A 22 13.85 -2.21 5.08
N ALA A 23 14.67 -2.66 6.05
CA ALA A 23 14.24 -2.91 7.43
C ALA A 23 13.71 -1.68 8.19
N ASN A 24 14.04 -0.48 7.72
CA ASN A 24 13.51 0.76 8.28
C ASN A 24 12.19 1.22 7.63
N GLY A 25 11.62 0.42 6.71
CA GLY A 25 10.41 0.73 5.96
C GLY A 25 10.60 1.65 4.76
N ALA A 26 11.78 2.27 4.59
CA ALA A 26 12.06 3.16 3.47
C ALA A 26 12.29 2.37 2.16
N PRO A 27 12.02 2.99 1.00
CA PRO A 27 12.36 2.41 -0.30
C PRO A 27 13.85 2.03 -0.37
N ALA A 28 14.14 0.90 -1.00
CA ALA A 28 15.52 0.51 -1.26
C ALA A 28 16.23 1.56 -2.14
N LEU A 29 17.42 1.98 -1.71
CA LEU A 29 18.26 2.92 -2.46
C LEU A 29 18.86 2.25 -3.70
N PRO A 30 19.33 3.02 -4.70
CA PRO A 30 19.89 2.49 -5.94
C PRO A 30 21.02 1.47 -5.75
N GLU A 31 21.82 1.60 -4.69
CA GLU A 31 22.86 0.63 -4.37
C GLU A 31 22.28 -0.76 -4.08
N ILE A 32 21.18 -0.82 -3.32
CA ILE A 32 20.49 -2.06 -2.95
C ILE A 32 19.75 -2.63 -4.16
N THR A 33 19.02 -1.79 -4.90
CA THR A 33 18.28 -2.26 -6.07
C THR A 33 19.21 -2.80 -7.15
N LYS A 34 20.36 -2.16 -7.39
CA LYS A 34 21.37 -2.66 -8.33
C LYS A 34 21.96 -4.01 -7.92
N GLN A 35 22.11 -4.28 -6.63
CA GLN A 35 22.54 -5.59 -6.15
C GLN A 35 21.48 -6.64 -6.49
N ILE A 36 20.21 -6.37 -6.19
CA ILE A 36 19.08 -7.26 -6.52
C ILE A 36 19.01 -7.52 -8.04
N GLU A 37 19.11 -6.46 -8.85
CA GLU A 37 19.09 -6.56 -10.33
C GLU A 37 20.24 -7.42 -10.87
N ARG A 38 21.46 -7.30 -10.31
CA ARG A 38 22.60 -8.13 -10.70
C ARG A 38 22.42 -9.60 -10.34
N GLU A 39 21.84 -9.89 -9.18
CA GLU A 39 21.52 -11.27 -8.79
C GLU A 39 20.47 -11.87 -9.73
N ILE A 40 19.44 -11.11 -10.08
CA ILE A 40 18.42 -11.54 -11.05
C ILE A 40 19.08 -11.86 -12.40
N GLN A 41 19.95 -10.98 -12.90
CA GLN A 41 20.68 -11.21 -14.16
C GLN A 41 21.54 -12.49 -14.08
N THR A 42 22.25 -12.69 -12.97
CA THR A 42 23.10 -13.88 -12.76
C THR A 42 22.29 -15.17 -12.78
N LEU A 43 21.13 -15.19 -12.13
CA LEU A 43 20.22 -16.36 -12.13
C LEU A 43 19.65 -16.63 -13.53
N GLN A 44 19.31 -15.58 -14.28
CA GLN A 44 18.83 -15.68 -15.66
C GLN A 44 19.90 -16.25 -16.60
N GLU A 45 21.14 -15.77 -16.50
CA GLU A 45 22.27 -16.25 -17.32
C GLU A 45 22.59 -17.73 -17.07
N ARG A 46 22.42 -18.19 -15.83
CA ARG A 46 22.58 -19.61 -15.46
C ARG A 46 21.42 -20.49 -15.88
N ASN A 47 20.32 -19.91 -16.38
CA ASN A 47 19.04 -20.58 -16.59
C ASN A 47 18.61 -21.38 -15.34
N GLU A 48 18.92 -20.83 -14.17
CA GLU A 48 18.69 -21.48 -12.89
C GLU A 48 17.20 -21.38 -12.56
N LYS A 49 16.52 -22.53 -12.53
CA LYS A 49 15.14 -22.60 -12.06
C LYS A 49 15.17 -22.69 -10.55
N LEU A 50 14.62 -21.67 -9.89
CA LEU A 50 14.33 -21.74 -8.47
C LEU A 50 13.10 -22.62 -8.27
N ASP A 51 13.29 -23.76 -7.62
CA ASP A 51 12.17 -24.54 -7.09
C ASP A 51 11.57 -23.77 -5.90
N VAL A 52 10.57 -22.94 -6.20
CA VAL A 52 9.82 -22.23 -5.18
C VAL A 52 8.77 -23.18 -4.62
N TYR A 53 9.11 -23.84 -3.53
CA TYR A 53 8.11 -24.54 -2.72
C TYR A 53 7.41 -23.53 -1.83
N GLU A 54 6.09 -23.52 -1.87
CA GLU A 54 5.32 -22.90 -0.79
C GLU A 54 5.76 -23.56 0.52
N LYS A 55 6.21 -22.73 1.45
CA LYS A 55 6.46 -23.11 2.84
C LYS A 55 5.38 -22.43 3.68
N PRO A 56 4.16 -23.00 3.78
CA PRO A 56 3.04 -22.36 4.46
C PRO A 56 3.37 -21.98 5.90
N GLU A 57 4.28 -22.70 6.55
CA GLU A 57 4.78 -22.41 7.89
C GLU A 57 5.54 -21.08 8.01
N LEU A 58 5.98 -20.50 6.89
CA LEU A 58 6.62 -19.19 6.82
C LEU A 58 5.63 -18.05 6.50
N ILE A 59 4.36 -18.39 6.24
CA ILE A 59 3.34 -17.43 5.81
C ILE A 59 2.40 -17.15 6.99
N GLU A 60 2.43 -15.91 7.47
CA GLU A 60 1.48 -15.40 8.46
C GLU A 60 0.65 -14.28 7.83
N THR A 61 -0.67 -14.35 8.00
CA THR A 61 -1.56 -13.23 7.65
C THR A 61 -1.68 -12.29 8.83
N ILE A 62 -1.44 -11.00 8.58
CA ILE A 62 -1.59 -9.94 9.57
C ILE A 62 -2.67 -8.95 9.11
N ASP A 63 -3.36 -8.34 10.07
CA ASP A 63 -4.16 -7.15 9.83
C ASP A 63 -3.43 -5.93 10.44
N PRO A 64 -2.85 -5.03 9.62
CA PRO A 64 -2.13 -3.87 10.13
C PRO A 64 -3.04 -2.67 10.44
N LYS A 65 -4.34 -2.73 10.15
CA LYS A 65 -5.24 -1.56 10.12
C LYS A 65 -5.34 -0.87 11.47
N ASP A 66 -5.69 -1.60 12.52
CA ASP A 66 -5.89 -1.01 13.86
C ASP A 66 -4.62 -0.34 14.39
N ARG A 67 -3.48 -1.00 14.21
CA ARG A 67 -2.17 -0.45 14.60
C ARG A 67 -1.86 0.82 13.81
N TYR A 68 -2.08 0.81 12.49
CA TYR A 68 -1.86 1.98 11.64
C TYR A 68 -2.74 3.16 12.07
N LEU A 69 -4.05 2.93 12.26
CA LEU A 69 -4.99 3.98 12.65
C LEU A 69 -4.68 4.52 14.06
N SER A 70 -4.25 3.67 14.99
CA SER A 70 -3.79 4.11 16.32
C SER A 70 -2.57 5.02 16.23
N GLU A 71 -1.57 4.66 15.41
CA GLU A 71 -0.39 5.50 15.20
C GLU A 71 -0.74 6.82 14.49
N LEU A 72 -1.71 6.81 13.58
CA LEU A 72 -2.18 8.01 12.91
C LEU A 72 -2.85 8.99 13.90
N ARG A 73 -3.68 8.49 14.83
CA ARG A 73 -4.29 9.31 15.91
C ARG A 73 -3.26 9.94 16.83
N ASN A 74 -2.09 9.30 17.02
CA ASN A 74 -0.99 9.90 17.79
C ASN A 74 -0.25 11.03 17.04
N LYS A 75 -0.44 11.13 15.71
CA LYS A 75 0.24 12.10 14.85
C LYS A 75 -0.67 13.23 14.37
N VAL A 76 -1.99 13.01 14.37
CA VAL A 76 -3.00 13.92 13.86
C VAL A 76 -4.07 14.12 14.92
N ASP A 77 -4.36 15.37 15.26
CA ASP A 77 -5.37 15.74 16.24
C ASP A 77 -6.79 15.51 15.68
N SER A 78 -7.38 14.36 16.00
CA SER A 78 -8.74 13.99 15.59
C SER A 78 -9.80 14.86 16.24
N ASP A 79 -9.55 15.42 17.43
CA ASP A 79 -10.54 16.24 18.14
C ASP A 79 -10.73 17.59 17.45
N ILE A 80 -9.63 18.19 16.95
CA ILE A 80 -9.69 19.40 16.13
C ILE A 80 -10.42 19.13 14.82
N LEU A 81 -10.14 17.98 14.18
CA LEU A 81 -10.83 17.59 12.95
C LEU A 81 -12.35 17.47 13.16
N GLY A 82 -12.80 16.80 14.21
CA GLY A 82 -14.23 16.68 14.52
C GLY A 82 -14.91 18.00 14.85
N LYS A 83 -14.22 18.91 15.54
CA LYS A 83 -14.76 20.23 15.90
C LYS A 83 -14.67 21.27 14.78
N SER A 84 -13.99 20.95 13.68
CA SER A 84 -13.73 21.90 12.60
C SER A 84 -14.98 22.34 11.83
N GLY A 85 -16.05 21.53 11.85
CA GLY A 85 -17.22 21.75 11.01
C GLY A 85 -16.97 21.54 9.51
N LEU A 86 -15.82 20.94 9.15
CA LEU A 86 -15.47 20.66 7.76
C LEU A 86 -16.40 19.62 7.14
N ARG A 87 -16.69 19.82 5.86
CA ARG A 87 -17.32 18.85 4.97
C ARG A 87 -16.30 18.43 3.94
N ILE A 88 -15.93 17.15 3.95
CA ILE A 88 -14.86 16.63 3.12
C ILE A 88 -15.44 15.63 2.12
N ALA A 89 -15.00 15.70 0.87
CA ALA A 89 -15.16 14.61 -0.08
C ALA A 89 -13.82 13.90 -0.25
N ILE A 90 -13.83 12.57 -0.19
CA ILE A 90 -12.64 11.75 -0.48
C ILE A 90 -12.96 10.77 -1.60
N ASP A 91 -11.99 10.61 -2.48
CA ASP A 91 -11.98 9.59 -3.52
C ASP A 91 -10.65 8.83 -3.40
N SER A 92 -10.73 7.58 -2.97
CA SER A 92 -9.55 6.70 -2.93
C SER A 92 -9.33 5.96 -4.25
N LEU A 93 -10.12 6.30 -5.29
CA LEU A 93 -10.06 5.73 -6.63
C LEU A 93 -9.92 4.20 -6.59
N TYR A 94 -10.81 3.48 -5.89
CA TYR A 94 -10.77 2.01 -5.76
C TYR A 94 -9.50 1.42 -5.11
N GLY A 95 -8.53 2.27 -4.74
CA GLY A 95 -7.21 1.91 -4.26
C GLY A 95 -7.17 1.37 -2.83
N THR A 96 -5.96 1.20 -2.31
CA THR A 96 -5.71 0.52 -1.02
C THR A 96 -5.89 1.42 0.21
N ALA A 97 -6.05 2.73 0.03
CA ALA A 97 -6.33 3.67 1.12
C ALA A 97 -7.81 3.64 1.57
N ARG A 98 -8.67 2.96 0.80
CA ARG A 98 -10.04 2.61 1.21
C ARG A 98 -10.01 1.85 2.52
N ASP A 99 -11.02 2.09 3.34
CA ASP A 99 -11.11 1.54 4.69
C ASP A 99 -10.01 2.03 5.67
N TYR A 100 -9.15 2.99 5.30
CA TYR A 100 -8.16 3.61 6.19
C TYR A 100 -8.45 5.09 6.43
N LEU A 101 -8.34 5.93 5.39
CA LEU A 101 -8.50 7.38 5.54
C LEU A 101 -9.96 7.74 5.85
N ASP A 102 -10.90 7.07 5.20
CA ASP A 102 -12.33 7.20 5.44
C ASP A 102 -12.71 6.82 6.88
N TYR A 103 -12.21 5.68 7.38
CA TYR A 103 -12.44 5.27 8.77
C TYR A 103 -11.87 6.29 9.76
N PHE A 104 -10.64 6.76 9.55
CA PHE A 104 -10.02 7.76 10.41
C PHE A 104 -10.85 9.05 10.50
N LEU A 105 -11.34 9.57 9.36
CA LEU A 105 -12.14 10.79 9.31
C LEU A 105 -13.55 10.61 9.89
N LEU A 106 -14.19 9.47 9.60
CA LEU A 106 -15.50 9.14 10.16
C LEU A 106 -15.45 8.99 11.68
N GLU A 107 -14.44 8.30 12.21
CA GLU A 107 -14.21 8.16 13.66
C GLU A 107 -13.91 9.50 14.33
N ALA A 108 -13.21 10.41 13.63
CA ALA A 108 -12.98 11.77 14.10
C ALA A 108 -14.26 12.64 14.10
N GLY A 109 -15.38 12.16 13.54
CA GLY A 109 -16.65 12.90 13.50
C GLY A 109 -16.77 13.92 12.36
N VAL A 110 -15.94 13.79 11.32
CA VAL A 110 -15.99 14.67 10.13
C VAL A 110 -17.17 14.29 9.23
N GLU A 111 -17.88 15.30 8.71
CA GLU A 111 -18.90 15.08 7.68
C GLU A 111 -18.23 14.70 6.35
N LEU A 112 -18.43 13.45 5.91
CA LEU A 112 -17.66 12.86 4.83
C LEU A 112 -18.55 12.36 3.68
N LYS A 113 -18.19 12.74 2.45
CA LYS A 113 -18.67 12.10 1.22
C LYS A 113 -17.57 11.19 0.67
N ILE A 114 -17.84 9.89 0.60
CA ILE A 114 -16.88 8.91 0.08
C ILE A 114 -17.28 8.53 -1.35
N ILE A 115 -16.30 8.51 -2.25
CA ILE A 115 -16.44 8.18 -3.67
C ILE A 115 -15.58 6.95 -3.97
N HIS A 116 -16.07 6.08 -4.87
CA HIS A 116 -15.37 4.85 -5.31
C HIS A 116 -14.85 3.95 -4.18
N ASN A 117 -15.60 3.84 -3.07
CA ASN A 117 -15.18 3.06 -1.89
C ASN A 117 -15.48 1.55 -1.99
N TYR A 118 -15.09 0.93 -3.10
CA TYR A 118 -15.19 -0.51 -3.28
C TYR A 118 -14.01 -1.01 -4.12
N ARG A 119 -13.77 -2.32 -4.06
CA ARG A 119 -12.65 -2.92 -4.77
C ARG A 119 -12.98 -3.03 -6.24
N ASP A 120 -12.23 -2.31 -7.06
CA ASP A 120 -12.20 -2.49 -8.51
C ASP A 120 -10.74 -2.39 -9.00
N PRO A 121 -10.08 -3.51 -9.33
CA PRO A 121 -8.72 -3.50 -9.84
C PRO A 121 -8.62 -2.89 -11.25
N TYR A 122 -9.75 -2.67 -11.94
CA TYR A 122 -9.81 -2.01 -13.25
C TYR A 122 -10.11 -0.51 -13.16
N PHE A 123 -10.25 0.03 -11.95
CA PHE A 123 -10.41 1.46 -11.70
C PHE A 123 -11.54 2.12 -12.51
N GLY A 124 -12.66 1.42 -12.71
CA GLY A 124 -13.77 1.89 -13.53
C GLY A 124 -13.43 2.07 -15.02
N GLY A 125 -12.33 1.49 -15.50
CA GLY A 125 -11.82 1.65 -16.86
C GLY A 125 -10.93 2.86 -17.09
N PHE A 126 -10.51 3.55 -16.02
CA PHE A 126 -9.62 4.72 -16.07
C PHE A 126 -8.27 4.45 -15.42
N SER A 127 -7.32 5.36 -15.62
CA SER A 127 -6.04 5.33 -14.89
C SER A 127 -6.25 5.71 -13.42
N PRO A 128 -5.53 5.09 -12.46
CA PRO A 128 -5.59 5.45 -11.05
C PRO A 128 -4.83 6.76 -10.69
N GLU A 129 -4.69 7.69 -11.64
CA GLU A 129 -4.09 9.03 -11.44
C GLU A 129 -5.17 10.08 -11.15
#